data_AF-A0A7S2GVP9-F1
#
_entry.id   AF-A0A7S2GVP9-F1
#
_cell.length_a   1.000
_cell.length_b   1.000
_cell.length_c   1.000
_cell.angle_alpha   90.00
_cell.angle_beta   90.00
_cell.angle_gamma   90.00
#
_symmetry.space_group_name_H-M   'P 1'
#
loop_
_entity.id
_entity.type
_entity.pdbx_description
1 polymer ?
#
loop_
_entity_poly.entity_id
_entity_poly.type
_entity_poly.pdbx_seq_one_letter_code
_entity_poly.pdbx_strand_id
1 'polypeptide(L)'
;DFSPKRKVLNEAVKFVPHYHVFSMQSSGDSNDLCTDESAQYCAEDPDGSGYITGKMVLEEDVRQLCIHQLTKVKRTDIDTPGFVQSFTTNTVEYAEKFWTYVESMLTACPLDAAQEPRFGIECSEGLMRKVGIDVDAVNKCMSETQEDKLKKERKY
;
A
#
# COMPACT_ATOMS: atom_id res chain seq x y z
N ASP A 1 -15.96 -1.87 -4.41
CA ASP A 1 -15.72 -1.90 -5.87
C ASP A 1 -15.33 -0.51 -6.40
N PHE A 2 -14.06 -0.12 -6.18
CA PHE A 2 -13.53 1.21 -6.53
C PHE A 2 -12.54 1.18 -7.70
N SER A 3 -11.96 0.00 -7.97
CA SER A 3 -10.91 -0.19 -8.98
C SER A 3 -11.37 0.11 -10.42
N PRO A 4 -12.50 -0.42 -10.93
CA PRO A 4 -12.88 -0.19 -12.32
C PRO A 4 -13.11 1.29 -12.64
N LYS A 5 -13.72 2.03 -11.72
CA LYS A 5 -13.94 3.49 -11.86
C LYS A 5 -12.63 4.26 -11.83
N ARG A 6 -11.68 3.86 -10.96
CA ARG A 6 -10.37 4.53 -10.91
C ARG A 6 -9.49 4.17 -12.12
N LYS A 7 -9.63 3.00 -12.73
CA LYS A 7 -8.97 2.67 -14.02
C LYS A 7 -9.34 3.67 -15.10
N VAL A 8 -10.62 4.03 -15.21
CA VAL A 8 -11.10 5.06 -16.15
C VAL A 8 -10.61 6.46 -15.77
N LEU A 9 -10.63 6.83 -14.49
CA LEU A 9 -10.22 8.17 -14.06
C LEU A 9 -8.71 8.42 -14.16
N ASN A 10 -7.86 7.40 -14.07
CA ASN A 10 -6.40 7.58 -14.04
C ASN A 10 -5.81 8.10 -15.37
N GLU A 11 -6.62 8.22 -16.43
CA GLU A 11 -6.27 8.91 -17.68
C GLU A 11 -6.23 10.44 -17.52
N ALA A 12 -6.89 10.97 -16.49
CA ALA A 12 -7.02 12.41 -16.26
C ALA A 12 -6.60 12.86 -14.86
N VAL A 13 -6.44 11.94 -13.90
CA VAL A 13 -6.11 12.30 -12.50
C VAL A 13 -4.89 11.54 -12.00
N LYS A 14 -4.02 12.23 -11.25
CA LYS A 14 -2.94 11.58 -10.51
C LYS A 14 -3.51 11.02 -9.22
N PHE A 15 -3.38 9.72 -9.02
CA PHE A 15 -3.65 9.12 -7.72
C PHE A 15 -2.37 9.02 -6.87
N VAL A 16 -2.54 9.30 -5.58
CA VAL A 16 -1.55 9.04 -4.53
C VAL A 16 -2.28 8.34 -3.37
N PRO A 17 -1.88 7.10 -3.00
CA PRO A 17 -2.45 6.44 -1.83
C PRO A 17 -2.07 7.19 -0.56
N HIS A 18 -3.00 7.20 0.38
CA HIS A 18 -2.82 7.74 1.72
C HIS A 18 -3.41 6.78 2.75
N TYR A 19 -2.75 6.65 3.89
CA TYR A 19 -3.12 5.76 4.99
C TYR A 19 -3.26 6.54 6.29
N HIS A 20 -4.10 6.03 7.19
CA HIS A 20 -4.33 6.68 8.48
C HIS A 20 -3.22 6.28 9.46
N VAL A 21 -2.35 7.25 9.78
CA VAL A 21 -1.27 7.07 10.76
C VAL A 21 -1.46 8.09 11.88
N PHE A 22 -1.53 7.62 13.12
CA PHE A 22 -1.69 8.48 14.30
C PHE A 22 -0.51 8.36 15.26
N SER A 23 -0.49 9.23 16.27
CA SER A 23 0.45 9.16 17.39
C SER A 23 -0.31 9.07 18.70
N MET A 24 0.28 8.44 19.72
CA MET A 24 -0.31 8.33 21.05
C MET A 24 0.72 8.57 22.15
N GLN A 25 0.29 8.52 23.41
CA GLN A 25 1.21 8.59 24.54
C GLN A 25 2.01 7.28 24.62
N SER A 26 3.31 7.36 24.91
CA SER A 26 4.22 6.21 24.94
C SER A 26 3.81 5.07 25.88
N SER A 27 3.01 5.34 26.90
CA SER A 27 2.46 4.32 27.81
C SER A 27 1.17 3.65 27.31
N GLY A 28 0.68 4.03 26.12
CA GLY A 28 -0.59 3.61 25.56
C GLY A 28 -0.52 2.48 24.53
N ASP A 29 0.69 2.00 24.21
CA ASP A 29 0.86 0.91 23.25
C ASP A 29 0.67 -0.45 23.93
N SER A 30 -0.60 -0.82 24.16
CA SER A 30 -0.95 -2.07 24.81
C SER A 30 -0.94 -3.28 23.86
N ASN A 31 -0.95 -3.07 22.54
CA ASN A 31 -1.18 -4.11 21.52
C ASN A 31 -0.20 -4.04 20.32
N ASP A 32 1.02 -3.53 20.50
CA ASP A 32 2.01 -3.39 19.41
C ASP A 32 1.44 -2.60 18.21
N LEU A 33 0.75 -1.51 18.55
CA LEU A 33 0.09 -0.62 17.59
C LEU A 33 1.09 0.25 16.83
N CYS A 34 2.28 0.47 17.41
CA CYS A 34 3.23 1.47 16.97
C CYS A 34 4.54 0.85 16.45
N THR A 35 5.31 1.62 15.69
CA THR A 35 6.62 1.15 15.19
C THR A 35 7.64 0.95 16.30
N ASP A 36 7.55 1.75 17.36
CA ASP A 36 8.47 1.79 18.49
C ASP A 36 7.83 2.51 19.70
N GLU A 37 8.55 2.50 20.83
CA GLU A 37 8.13 3.08 22.12
C GLU A 37 7.90 4.61 22.09
N SER A 38 8.39 5.32 21.07
CA SER A 38 8.11 6.75 20.92
C SER A 38 6.65 7.04 20.58
N ALA A 39 5.90 6.02 20.16
CA ALA A 39 4.48 6.07 19.81
C ALA A 39 4.14 7.20 18.81
N GLN A 40 5.10 7.53 17.93
CA GLN A 40 4.95 8.58 16.93
C GLN A 40 4.19 8.13 15.69
N TYR A 41 4.26 6.84 15.37
CA TYR A 41 3.60 6.23 14.23
C TYR A 41 2.91 4.95 14.68
N CYS A 42 1.59 4.99 14.67
CA CYS A 42 0.70 3.94 15.13
C CYS A 42 -0.44 3.75 14.12
N ALA A 43 -0.96 2.53 14.03
CA ALA A 43 -2.16 2.20 13.27
C ALA A 43 -3.15 1.42 14.14
N GLU A 44 -4.40 1.37 13.68
CA GLU A 44 -5.43 0.57 14.35
C GLU A 44 -5.14 -0.91 14.13
N ASP A 45 -5.32 -1.70 15.19
CA ASP A 45 -5.29 -3.15 15.12
C ASP A 45 -6.63 -3.66 14.55
N PRO A 46 -6.62 -4.35 13.39
CA PRO A 46 -7.83 -4.77 12.71
C PRO A 46 -8.51 -5.98 13.35
N ASP A 47 -7.79 -6.80 14.13
CA ASP A 47 -8.33 -8.00 14.79
C ASP A 47 -8.34 -7.90 16.33
N GLY A 48 -7.82 -6.81 16.87
CA GLY A 48 -7.93 -6.33 18.23
C GLY A 48 -6.97 -6.98 19.22
N SER A 49 -7.06 -8.30 19.40
CA SER A 49 -6.14 -9.06 20.27
C SER A 49 -5.73 -10.38 19.63
N GLY A 50 -5.87 -10.44 18.31
CA GLY A 50 -5.52 -11.60 17.51
C GLY A 50 -4.04 -11.60 17.18
N TYR A 51 -3.73 -12.01 15.96
CA TYR A 51 -2.35 -12.20 15.52
C TYR A 51 -1.80 -11.00 14.76
N ILE A 52 -2.67 -10.05 14.38
CA ILE A 52 -2.31 -8.91 13.56
C ILE A 52 -2.20 -7.71 14.48
N THR A 53 -1.08 -7.00 14.41
CA THR A 53 -0.85 -5.82 15.24
C THR A 53 -0.95 -4.55 14.39
N GLY A 54 -1.16 -3.40 15.03
CA GLY A 54 -1.12 -2.11 14.31
C GLY A 54 0.24 -1.86 13.65
N LYS A 55 1.34 -2.35 14.24
CA LYS A 55 2.66 -2.33 13.61
C LYS A 55 2.69 -3.10 12.28
N MET A 56 2.07 -4.27 12.20
CA MET A 56 1.97 -5.02 10.94
C MET A 56 1.18 -4.25 9.88
N VAL A 57 0.14 -3.51 10.30
CA VAL A 57 -0.61 -2.60 9.40
C VAL A 57 0.28 -1.49 8.88
N LEU A 58 1.06 -0.81 9.73
CA LEU A 58 2.00 0.23 9.30
C LEU A 58 3.06 -0.30 8.32
N GLU A 59 3.60 -1.49 8.58
CA GLU A 59 4.53 -2.14 7.67
C GLU A 59 3.89 -2.39 6.30
N GLU A 60 2.63 -2.80 6.27
CA GLU A 60 1.85 -2.98 5.03
C GLU A 60 1.51 -1.67 4.33
N ASP A 61 1.19 -0.61 5.06
CA ASP A 61 0.97 0.72 4.49
C ASP A 61 2.24 1.21 3.79
N VAL A 62 3.40 1.13 4.47
CA VAL A 62 4.70 1.52 3.90
C VAL A 62 5.04 0.65 2.68
N ARG A 63 4.76 -0.66 2.73
CA ARG A 63 4.94 -1.58 1.61
C ARG A 63 4.10 -1.16 0.41
N GLN A 64 2.81 -0.88 0.61
CA GLN A 64 1.90 -0.44 -0.46
C GLN A 64 2.31 0.92 -1.04
N LEU A 65 2.78 1.86 -0.21
CA LEU A 65 3.36 3.12 -0.66
C LEU A 65 4.63 2.91 -1.52
N CYS A 66 5.48 1.94 -1.16
CA CYS A 66 6.65 1.55 -1.95
C CYS A 66 6.27 0.88 -3.27
N ILE A 67 5.33 -0.07 -3.24
CA ILE A 67 4.80 -0.72 -4.45
C ILE A 67 4.22 0.34 -5.40
N HIS A 68 3.41 1.26 -4.90
CA HIS A 68 2.86 2.34 -5.71
C HIS A 68 3.95 3.18 -6.36
N GLN A 69 4.99 3.56 -5.61
CA GLN A 69 6.09 4.36 -6.15
C GLN A 69 6.89 3.63 -7.22
N LEU A 70 7.26 2.36 -6.97
CA LEU A 70 8.16 1.58 -7.83
C LEU A 70 7.47 1.02 -9.08
N THR A 71 6.16 0.82 -9.03
CA THR A 71 5.40 0.19 -10.13
C THR A 71 4.69 1.18 -11.04
N LYS A 72 4.89 2.49 -10.81
CA LYS A 72 4.42 3.54 -11.72
C LYS A 72 5.11 3.43 -13.07
N VAL A 73 4.30 3.31 -14.10
CA VAL A 73 4.72 3.43 -15.50
C VAL A 73 4.08 4.65 -16.12
N LYS A 74 4.83 5.36 -16.96
CA LYS A 74 4.27 6.43 -17.79
C LYS A 74 3.42 5.79 -18.89
N ARG A 75 2.17 6.23 -19.02
CA ARG A 75 1.27 5.88 -20.11
C ARG A 75 0.87 7.14 -20.86
N THR A 76 0.70 7.01 -22.15
CA THR A 76 0.08 8.03 -23.00
C THR A 76 -1.37 7.65 -23.26
N ASP A 77 -2.21 8.63 -23.57
CA ASP A 77 -3.59 8.46 -24.04
C ASP A 77 -3.68 7.60 -25.32
N ILE A 78 -2.57 7.44 -26.05
CA ILE A 78 -2.42 6.58 -27.22
C ILE A 78 -2.27 5.09 -26.83
N ASP A 79 -1.77 4.80 -25.63
CA ASP A 79 -1.56 3.42 -25.17
C ASP A 79 -2.86 2.72 -24.73
N THR A 80 -3.98 3.45 -24.64
CA THR A 80 -5.30 2.87 -24.30
C THR A 80 -6.02 2.40 -25.57
N PRO A 81 -6.26 1.09 -25.75
CA PRO A 81 -7.03 0.58 -26.89
C PRO A 81 -8.48 1.09 -26.82
N GLY A 82 -8.88 1.95 -27.75
CA GLY A 82 -10.26 2.43 -27.89
C GLY A 82 -10.49 3.94 -27.69
N PHE A 83 -9.46 4.72 -27.33
CA PHE A 83 -9.57 6.18 -27.23
C PHE A 83 -9.01 6.85 -28.50
N VAL A 84 -9.89 7.49 -29.27
CA VAL A 84 -9.55 8.16 -30.55
C VAL A 84 -9.34 9.66 -30.29
N GLN A 85 -8.14 10.15 -30.66
CA GLN A 85 -7.75 11.55 -30.87
C GLN A 85 -8.08 12.56 -29.76
N SER A 86 -7.20 12.63 -28.74
CA SER A 86 -6.90 13.92 -28.12
C SER A 86 -5.63 14.51 -28.77
N PHE A 87 -5.67 15.77 -29.18
CA PHE A 87 -4.54 16.49 -29.79
C PHE A 87 -3.47 16.94 -28.76
N THR A 88 -3.55 16.42 -27.53
CA THR A 88 -2.61 16.69 -26.45
C THR A 88 -2.14 15.36 -25.87
N THR A 89 -0.88 14.98 -26.09
CA THR A 89 -0.28 13.77 -25.48
C THR A 89 -0.15 13.97 -23.97
N ASN A 90 -1.18 13.58 -23.22
CA ASN A 90 -1.13 13.62 -21.76
C ASN A 90 -0.40 12.38 -21.27
N THR A 91 0.75 12.58 -20.61
CA THR A 91 1.47 11.49 -19.95
C THR A 91 0.93 11.34 -18.53
N VAL A 92 0.37 10.19 -18.21
CA VAL A 92 -0.10 9.84 -16.87
C VAL A 92 0.77 8.76 -16.25
N GLU A 93 0.92 8.78 -14.92
CA GLU A 93 1.60 7.71 -14.19
C GLU A 93 0.55 6.70 -13.70
N TYR A 94 0.65 5.46 -14.19
CA TYR A 94 -0.25 4.36 -13.81
C TYR A 94 0.52 3.26 -13.09
N ALA A 95 0.06 2.85 -11.90
CA ALA A 95 0.68 1.77 -11.12
C ALA A 95 -0.18 0.50 -11.18
N GLU A 96 -0.13 -0.23 -12.29
CA GLU A 96 -1.00 -1.41 -12.51
C GLU A 96 -0.80 -2.49 -11.45
N LYS A 97 0.45 -2.82 -11.15
CA LYS A 97 0.78 -3.87 -10.18
C LYS A 97 0.35 -3.52 -8.77
N PHE A 98 0.48 -2.24 -8.37
CA PHE A 98 -0.07 -1.75 -7.10
C PHE A 98 -1.55 -2.07 -6.99
N TRP A 99 -2.31 -1.88 -8.07
CA TRP A 99 -3.74 -2.12 -8.07
C TRP A 99 -4.12 -3.57 -7.94
N THR A 100 -3.51 -4.42 -8.76
CA THR A 100 -3.70 -5.87 -8.66
C THR A 100 -3.35 -6.37 -7.26
N TYR A 101 -2.30 -5.82 -6.66
CA TYR A 101 -1.89 -6.14 -5.29
C TYR A 101 -2.97 -5.76 -4.27
N VAL A 102 -3.39 -4.48 -4.20
CA VAL A 102 -4.38 -4.05 -3.18
C VAL A 102 -5.76 -4.67 -3.38
N GLU A 103 -6.17 -4.94 -4.62
CA GLU A 103 -7.43 -5.64 -4.91
C GLU A 103 -7.42 -7.09 -4.43
N SER A 104 -6.24 -7.73 -4.44
CA SER A 104 -6.08 -9.13 -4.06
C SER A 104 -5.73 -9.32 -2.59
N MET A 105 -5.29 -8.25 -1.90
CA MET A 105 -4.65 -8.32 -0.58
C MET A 105 -5.47 -9.08 0.46
N LEU A 106 -6.69 -8.63 0.77
CA LEU A 106 -7.50 -9.24 1.84
C LEU A 106 -8.04 -10.64 1.47
N THR A 107 -8.12 -10.95 0.17
CA THR A 107 -8.50 -12.30 -0.29
C THR A 107 -7.32 -13.26 -0.18
N ALA A 108 -6.10 -12.79 -0.48
CA ALA A 108 -4.89 -13.60 -0.43
C ALA A 108 -4.32 -13.73 0.99
N CYS A 109 -4.48 -12.68 1.80
CA CYS A 109 -3.92 -12.51 3.14
C CYS A 109 -5.05 -12.04 4.09
N PRO A 110 -5.94 -12.96 4.52
CA PRO A 110 -7.08 -12.62 5.35
C PRO A 110 -6.68 -12.10 6.74
N LEU A 111 -7.51 -11.22 7.30
CA LEU A 111 -7.30 -10.62 8.63
C LEU A 111 -7.75 -11.56 9.78
N ASP A 112 -8.63 -12.51 9.50
CA ASP A 112 -9.25 -13.40 10.50
C ASP A 112 -8.65 -14.82 10.49
N ALA A 113 -7.56 -15.02 9.73
CA ALA A 113 -6.95 -16.33 9.56
C ALA A 113 -6.04 -16.70 10.75
N ALA A 114 -6.42 -17.76 11.48
CA ALA A 114 -5.62 -18.32 12.57
C ALA A 114 -4.36 -19.09 12.10
N GLN A 115 -4.29 -19.43 10.81
CA GLN A 115 -3.18 -20.16 10.19
C GLN A 115 -2.79 -19.49 8.87
N GLU A 116 -1.60 -19.80 8.37
CA GLU A 116 -1.13 -19.27 7.10
C GLU A 116 -1.94 -19.81 5.90
N PRO A 117 -2.11 -19.01 4.83
CA PRO A 117 -1.64 -17.63 4.70
C PRO A 117 -2.56 -16.65 5.45
N ARG A 118 -2.00 -15.80 6.30
CA ARG A 118 -2.71 -14.68 6.95
C ARG A 118 -2.04 -13.35 6.65
N PHE A 119 -2.70 -12.26 6.99
CA PHE A 119 -2.10 -10.93 6.90
C PHE A 119 -0.74 -10.86 7.61
N GLY A 120 0.25 -10.30 6.92
CA GLY A 120 1.62 -10.21 7.41
C GLY A 120 2.65 -10.34 6.28
N ILE A 121 3.92 -10.10 6.63
CA ILE A 121 5.02 -10.00 5.68
C ILE A 121 5.14 -11.20 4.75
N GLU A 122 5.06 -12.43 5.27
CA GLU A 122 5.22 -13.66 4.48
C GLU A 122 4.16 -13.75 3.38
N CYS A 123 2.90 -13.48 3.72
CA CYS A 123 1.81 -13.49 2.77
C CYS A 123 1.91 -12.34 1.76
N SER A 124 2.23 -11.13 2.23
CA SER A 124 2.43 -9.95 1.37
C SER A 124 3.54 -10.19 0.33
N GLU A 125 4.68 -10.75 0.74
CA GLU A 125 5.74 -11.11 -0.20
C GLU A 125 5.32 -12.22 -1.17
N GLY A 126 4.57 -13.21 -0.69
CA GLY A 126 3.96 -14.23 -1.54
C GLY A 126 3.06 -13.64 -2.61
N LEU A 127 2.22 -12.67 -2.25
CA LEU A 127 1.35 -11.95 -3.17
C LEU A 127 2.15 -11.07 -4.14
N MET A 128 3.16 -10.35 -3.67
CA MET A 128 4.05 -9.56 -4.53
C MET A 128 4.67 -10.42 -5.64
N ARG A 129 5.21 -11.60 -5.29
CA ARG A 129 5.77 -12.54 -6.28
C ARG A 129 4.71 -12.99 -7.30
N LYS A 130 3.49 -13.32 -6.85
CA LYS A 130 2.37 -13.71 -7.72
C LYS A 130 1.97 -12.61 -8.71
N VAL A 131 2.00 -11.35 -8.28
CA VAL A 131 1.68 -10.17 -9.11
C VAL A 131 2.87 -9.72 -9.98
N GLY A 132 4.06 -10.30 -9.77
CA GLY A 132 5.29 -9.95 -10.47
C GLY A 132 5.90 -8.62 -10.00
N ILE A 133 5.75 -8.30 -8.71
CA ILE A 133 6.42 -7.18 -8.04
C ILE A 133 7.77 -7.67 -7.49
N ASP A 134 8.81 -6.87 -7.68
CA ASP A 134 10.15 -7.15 -7.16
C ASP A 134 10.18 -6.94 -5.64
N VAL A 135 10.27 -8.04 -4.90
CA VAL A 135 10.26 -8.05 -3.43
C VAL A 135 11.49 -7.34 -2.86
N ASP A 136 12.66 -7.56 -3.43
CA ASP A 136 13.91 -6.99 -2.92
C ASP A 136 13.93 -5.47 -3.11
N ALA A 137 13.45 -4.99 -4.26
CA ALA A 137 13.29 -3.56 -4.51
C ALA A 137 12.30 -2.90 -3.55
N VAL A 138 11.19 -3.57 -3.23
CA VAL A 138 10.20 -3.07 -2.26
C VAL A 138 10.79 -3.05 -0.86
N ASN A 139 11.40 -4.14 -0.40
CA ASN A 139 12.01 -4.24 0.92
C ASN A 139 13.11 -3.19 1.10
N LYS A 140 13.93 -2.96 0.07
CA LYS A 140 14.90 -1.86 0.05
C LYS A 140 14.21 -0.51 0.20
N CYS A 141 13.19 -0.22 -0.61
CA CYS A 141 12.43 1.02 -0.50
C CYS A 141 11.86 1.23 0.90
N MET A 142 11.28 0.19 1.52
CA MET A 142 10.74 0.28 2.88
C MET A 142 11.85 0.65 3.86
N SER A 143 12.97 -0.07 3.85
CA SER A 143 14.10 0.17 4.77
C SER A 143 14.70 1.58 4.63
N GLU A 144 14.72 2.14 3.42
CA GLU A 144 15.32 3.45 3.14
C GLU A 144 14.36 4.62 3.40
N THR A 145 13.03 4.39 3.37
CA THR A 145 12.04 5.48 3.31
C THR A 145 10.87 5.36 4.28
N GLN A 146 10.86 4.35 5.17
CA GLN A 146 9.77 4.12 6.13
C GLN A 146 9.43 5.36 6.95
N GLU A 147 10.42 5.96 7.62
CA GLU A 147 10.18 7.13 8.49
C GLU A 147 9.60 8.32 7.70
N ASP A 148 10.19 8.62 6.54
CA ASP A 148 9.73 9.71 5.68
C ASP A 148 8.31 9.49 5.14
N LYS A 149 7.92 8.25 4.89
CA LYS A 149 6.57 7.89 4.44
C LYS A 149 5.58 8.04 5.59
N LEU A 150 5.84 7.43 6.75
CA LEU A 150 4.96 7.51 7.92
C LEU A 150 4.77 8.95 8.41
N LYS A 151 5.85 9.76 8.37
CA LYS A 151 5.79 11.19 8.65
C LYS A 151 4.91 11.99 7.69
N LYS A 152 4.84 11.58 6.42
CA LYS A 152 3.94 12.21 5.44
C LYS A 152 2.51 11.80 5.71
N GLU A 153 2.25 10.51 5.91
CA GLU A 153 0.90 10.00 6.18
C GLU A 153 0.27 10.64 7.43
N ARG A 154 1.04 10.80 8.52
CA ARG A 154 0.56 11.46 9.75
C ARG A 154 0.16 12.94 9.57
N LYS A 155 0.61 13.61 8.50
CA LYS A 155 0.28 15.02 8.24
C LYS A 155 -1.04 15.21 7.51
N TYR A 156 -1.58 14.14 6.93
CA TYR A 156 -2.83 14.13 6.18
C TYR A 156 -3.98 13.63 7.06
#